data_AF-A0A432IKQ1-F1
#
_entry.id   AF-A0A432IKQ1-F1
#
_cell.length_a   1.000
_cell.length_b   1.000
_cell.length_c   1.000
_cell.angle_alpha   90.00
_cell.angle_beta   90.00
_cell.angle_gamma   90.00
#
_symmetry.space_group_name_H-M   'P 1'
#
loop_
_entity.id
_entity.type
_entity.pdbx_description
1 polymer ?
#
loop_
_entity_poly.entity_id
_entity_poly.type
_entity_poly.pdbx_seq_one_letter_code
_entity_poly.pdbx_strand_id
1 'polypeptide(L)'
;METLLLPCCLSQVGHWFVSHIQLLALHDEFTGTFLDIFWQKITVDHWAMIGFGGQAIFFSRWIVQWIISEKAGKSQIPIAFWWISITGGCITFIYAVAVVEPVLLLGQLLALVMYTRNLVLVFKERAEKPIS
;
A
#
# COMPACT_ATOMS: atom_id res chain seq x y z
N MET A 1 57.06 -4.78 18.19
CA MET A 1 56.12 -5.91 18.18
C MET A 1 55.03 -5.58 19.20
N GLU A 2 54.17 -4.61 18.92
CA GLU A 2 52.93 -4.78 18.13
C GLU A 2 52.12 -6.00 18.58
N THR A 3 51.22 -5.82 19.55
CA THR A 3 49.97 -6.60 19.75
C THR A 3 49.17 -6.05 20.95
N LEU A 4 48.72 -4.78 20.92
CA LEU A 4 47.95 -4.21 22.07
C LEU A 4 46.85 -3.21 21.69
N LEU A 5 46.17 -3.39 20.54
CA LEU A 5 45.05 -2.53 20.11
C LEU A 5 43.97 -3.29 19.32
N LEU A 6 43.39 -4.39 19.83
CA LEU A 6 42.33 -5.09 19.08
C LEU A 6 41.18 -5.83 19.81
N PRO A 7 40.86 -5.62 21.11
CA PRO A 7 39.64 -6.22 21.67
C PRO A 7 38.39 -5.31 21.62
N CYS A 8 38.51 -3.99 21.45
CA CYS A 8 37.35 -3.09 21.56
C CYS A 8 36.52 -2.98 20.26
N CYS A 9 37.15 -3.09 19.08
CA CYS A 9 36.45 -2.87 17.81
C CYS A 9 35.55 -4.06 17.40
N LEU A 10 35.91 -5.29 17.77
CA LEU A 10 35.16 -6.52 17.43
C LEU A 10 33.87 -6.69 18.25
N SER A 11 33.80 -6.15 19.47
CA SER A 11 32.58 -6.17 20.30
C SER A 11 31.51 -5.19 19.82
N GLN A 12 31.92 -4.06 19.21
CA GLN A 12 31.00 -3.03 18.73
C GLN A 12 30.25 -3.47 17.47
N VAL A 13 30.89 -4.28 16.62
CA VAL A 13 30.30 -4.80 15.36
C VAL A 13 29.24 -5.88 15.64
N GLY A 14 29.44 -6.71 16.67
CA GLY A 14 28.46 -7.72 17.09
C GLY A 14 27.15 -7.12 17.62
N HIS A 15 27.23 -6.03 18.40
CA HIS A 15 26.04 -5.31 18.88
C HIS A 15 25.25 -4.64 17.74
N TRP A 16 25.94 -4.05 16.75
CA TRP A 16 25.27 -3.54 15.54
C TRP A 16 24.52 -4.64 14.78
N PHE A 17 25.07 -5.86 14.74
CA PHE A 17 24.48 -7.01 14.06
C PHE A 17 23.28 -7.60 14.84
N VAL A 18 23.39 -7.73 16.16
CA VAL A 18 22.29 -8.19 17.03
C VAL A 18 21.16 -7.17 17.11
N SER A 19 21.46 -5.87 17.14
CA SER A 19 20.43 -4.81 17.06
C SER A 19 19.68 -4.80 15.71
N HIS A 20 20.31 -5.22 14.61
CA HIS A 20 19.62 -5.41 13.32
C HIS A 20 18.76 -6.68 13.29
N ILE A 21 19.21 -7.77 13.92
CA ILE A 21 18.43 -9.01 14.07
C ILE A 21 17.21 -8.80 14.97
N GLN A 22 17.32 -7.99 16.03
CA GLN A 22 16.20 -7.61 16.90
C GLN A 22 15.13 -6.77 16.16
N LEU A 23 15.55 -5.95 15.20
CA LEU A 23 14.66 -5.14 14.35
C LEU A 23 13.87 -6.00 13.34
N LEU A 24 14.45 -7.10 12.88
CA LEU A 24 13.77 -8.11 12.06
C LEU A 24 12.80 -8.97 12.88
N ALA A 25 13.12 -9.29 14.15
CA ALA A 25 12.23 -10.04 15.04
C ALA A 25 10.98 -9.23 15.46
N LEU A 26 11.10 -7.91 15.63
CA LEU A 26 9.95 -7.03 15.87
C LEU A 26 8.96 -6.97 14.68
N HIS A 27 9.44 -7.19 13.45
CA HIS A 27 8.58 -7.26 12.28
C HIS A 27 7.72 -8.54 12.27
N ASP A 28 8.24 -9.64 12.81
CA ASP A 28 7.56 -10.94 12.87
C ASP A 28 6.39 -10.93 13.87
N GLU A 29 6.60 -10.34 15.07
CA GLU A 29 5.54 -10.22 16.09
C GLU A 29 4.42 -9.25 15.69
N PHE A 30 4.77 -8.14 15.04
CA PHE A 30 3.78 -7.19 14.53
C PHE A 30 2.89 -7.83 13.46
N THR A 31 3.51 -8.59 12.54
CA THR A 31 2.78 -9.27 11.46
C THR A 31 1.88 -10.38 12.02
N GLY A 32 2.36 -11.17 12.98
CA GLY A 32 1.55 -12.20 13.65
C GLY A 32 0.33 -11.61 14.36
N THR A 33 0.55 -10.62 15.23
CA THR A 33 -0.53 -9.97 16.00
C THR A 33 -1.54 -9.27 15.09
N PHE A 34 -1.08 -8.60 14.04
CA PHE A 34 -1.94 -7.96 13.04
C PHE A 34 -2.79 -8.98 12.27
N LEU A 35 -2.16 -10.04 11.76
CA LEU A 35 -2.84 -11.07 10.99
C LEU A 35 -3.90 -11.79 11.84
N ASP A 36 -3.61 -12.08 13.10
CA ASP A 36 -4.56 -12.73 14.00
C ASP A 36 -5.81 -11.87 14.23
N ILE A 37 -5.63 -10.58 14.52
CA ILE A 37 -6.74 -9.62 14.69
C ILE A 37 -7.51 -9.46 13.38
N PHE A 38 -6.81 -9.39 12.25
CA PHE A 38 -7.40 -9.27 10.93
C PHE A 38 -8.28 -10.50 10.59
N TRP A 39 -7.77 -11.71 10.80
CA TRP A 39 -8.50 -12.96 10.56
C TRP A 39 -9.69 -13.10 11.50
N GLN A 40 -9.52 -12.71 12.76
CA GLN A 40 -10.62 -12.70 13.73
C GLN A 40 -11.73 -11.73 13.29
N LYS A 41 -11.40 -10.51 12.86
CA LYS A 41 -12.39 -9.54 12.38
C LYS A 41 -13.11 -10.03 11.12
N ILE A 42 -12.41 -10.65 10.18
CA ILE A 42 -13.05 -11.20 8.96
C ILE A 42 -14.01 -12.35 9.29
N THR A 43 -13.64 -13.23 10.22
CA THR A 43 -14.38 -14.47 10.47
C THR A 43 -15.52 -14.30 11.47
N VAL A 44 -15.36 -13.41 12.46
CA VAL A 44 -16.31 -13.24 13.55
C VAL A 44 -17.32 -12.12 13.25
N ASP A 45 -16.91 -11.08 12.52
CA ASP A 45 -17.79 -9.96 12.22
C ASP A 45 -18.64 -10.24 10.98
N HIS A 46 -19.92 -10.49 11.20
CA HIS A 46 -20.89 -10.74 10.12
C HIS A 46 -21.08 -9.50 9.24
N TRP A 47 -20.81 -8.29 9.77
CA TRP A 47 -20.86 -7.04 9.01
C TRP A 47 -19.72 -6.91 8.01
N ALA A 48 -18.63 -7.68 8.17
CA ALA A 48 -17.53 -7.69 7.22
C ALA A 48 -18.00 -8.07 5.81
N MET A 49 -18.92 -9.04 5.69
CA MET A 49 -19.49 -9.45 4.40
C MET A 49 -20.26 -8.30 3.71
N ILE A 50 -21.07 -7.57 4.48
CA ILE A 50 -21.81 -6.40 3.98
C ILE A 50 -20.82 -5.30 3.58
N GLY A 51 -19.77 -5.09 4.38
CA GLY A 51 -18.69 -4.16 4.08
C GLY A 51 -17.97 -4.51 2.77
N PHE A 52 -17.62 -5.78 2.56
CA PHE A 52 -17.02 -6.25 1.30
C PHE A 52 -17.96 -6.11 0.11
N GLY A 53 -19.26 -6.41 0.29
CA GLY A 53 -20.28 -6.17 -0.74
C GLY A 53 -20.37 -4.69 -1.13
N GLY A 54 -20.37 -3.80 -0.13
CA GLY A 54 -20.30 -2.35 -0.34
C GLY A 54 -19.03 -1.96 -1.11
N GLN A 55 -17.85 -2.41 -0.67
CA GLN A 55 -16.59 -2.14 -1.35
C GLN A 55 -16.59 -2.63 -2.80
N ALA A 56 -17.17 -3.80 -3.09
CA ALA A 56 -17.28 -4.32 -4.45
C ALA A 56 -18.15 -3.42 -5.34
N ILE A 57 -19.28 -2.92 -4.82
CA ILE A 57 -20.13 -1.96 -5.55
C ILE A 57 -19.39 -0.63 -5.75
N PHE A 58 -18.73 -0.10 -4.73
CA PHE A 58 -17.94 1.13 -4.86
C PHE A 58 -16.78 0.97 -5.86
N PHE A 59 -16.15 -0.22 -5.89
CA PHE A 59 -15.10 -0.59 -6.83
C PHE A 59 -15.61 -0.68 -8.27
N SER A 60 -16.85 -1.16 -8.48
CA SER A 60 -17.46 -1.24 -9.82
C SER A 60 -17.46 0.10 -10.56
N ARG A 61 -17.56 1.23 -9.84
CA ARG A 61 -17.46 2.58 -10.41
C ARG A 61 -16.14 2.80 -11.15
N TRP A 62 -15.05 2.30 -10.60
CA TRP A 62 -13.72 2.38 -11.22
C TRP A 62 -13.61 1.43 -12.42
N ILE A 63 -14.20 0.24 -12.34
CA ILE A 63 -14.27 -0.69 -13.48
C ILE A 63 -15.01 -0.05 -14.66
N VAL A 64 -16.18 0.53 -14.42
CA VAL A 64 -16.97 1.19 -15.47
C VAL A 64 -16.17 2.32 -16.11
N GLN A 65 -15.51 3.16 -15.30
CA GLN A 65 -14.65 4.22 -15.83
C GLN A 65 -13.50 3.66 -16.66
N TRP A 66 -12.87 2.57 -16.21
CA TRP A 66 -11.79 1.91 -16.94
C TRP A 66 -12.28 1.44 -18.32
N ILE A 67 -13.38 0.70 -18.39
CA ILE A 67 -13.96 0.26 -19.67
C ILE A 67 -14.25 1.44 -20.60
N ILE A 68 -14.78 2.54 -20.06
CA ILE A 68 -15.03 3.76 -20.85
C ILE A 68 -13.72 4.40 -21.33
N SER A 69 -12.68 4.45 -20.50
CA SER A 69 -11.38 5.00 -20.90
C SER A 69 -10.70 4.19 -21.99
N GLU A 70 -10.82 2.86 -21.95
CA GLU A 70 -10.29 1.98 -23.00
C GLU A 70 -11.06 2.15 -24.31
N LYS A 71 -12.39 2.25 -24.25
CA LYS A 71 -13.23 2.52 -25.43
C LYS A 71 -12.98 3.90 -26.04
N ALA A 72 -12.67 4.91 -25.21
CA ALA A 72 -12.45 6.28 -25.67
C ALA A 72 -11.00 6.57 -26.11
N GLY A 73 -10.04 5.72 -25.72
CA GLY A 73 -8.62 5.87 -26.05
C GLY A 73 -7.98 7.17 -25.53
N LYS A 74 -8.61 7.84 -24.55
CA LYS A 74 -8.17 9.12 -23.97
C LYS A 74 -8.43 9.13 -22.47
N SER A 75 -7.48 9.60 -21.68
CA SER A 75 -7.70 9.84 -20.25
C SER A 75 -8.58 11.07 -20.04
N GLN A 76 -9.87 10.88 -19.79
CA GLN A 76 -10.83 11.99 -19.60
C GLN A 76 -10.64 12.73 -18.26
N ILE A 77 -9.87 12.18 -17.31
CA ILE A 77 -9.76 12.70 -15.94
C ILE A 77 -8.45 13.48 -15.74
N PRO A 78 -8.50 14.70 -15.16
CA PRO A 78 -7.32 15.55 -14.99
C PRO A 78 -6.26 14.94 -14.07
N ILE A 79 -4.98 15.19 -14.35
CA ILE A 79 -3.83 14.64 -13.59
C ILE A 79 -3.88 14.95 -12.10
N ALA A 80 -4.33 16.17 -11.75
CA ALA A 80 -4.47 16.61 -10.37
C ALA A 80 -5.39 15.69 -9.55
N PHE A 81 -6.44 15.14 -10.17
CA PHE A 81 -7.33 14.19 -9.52
C PHE A 81 -6.57 12.95 -9.06
N TRP A 82 -5.75 12.36 -9.93
CA TRP A 82 -4.99 11.14 -9.60
C TRP A 82 -3.99 11.35 -8.47
N TRP A 83 -3.28 12.49 -8.45
CA TRP A 83 -2.36 12.81 -7.35
C TRP A 83 -3.07 13.00 -6.01
N ILE A 84 -4.22 13.68 -6.01
CA ILE A 84 -5.05 13.84 -4.82
C ILE A 84 -5.58 12.47 -4.36
N SER A 85 -6.04 11.62 -5.29
CA SER A 85 -6.55 10.28 -4.98
C SER A 85 -5.48 9.35 -4.42
N ILE A 86 -4.24 9.39 -4.93
CA ILE A 86 -3.11 8.63 -4.37
C ILE A 86 -2.80 9.13 -2.97
N THR A 87 -2.66 10.45 -2.79
CA THR A 87 -2.31 11.03 -1.49
C THR A 87 -3.36 10.74 -0.44
N GLY A 88 -4.63 11.00 -0.74
CA GLY A 88 -5.75 10.69 0.15
C GLY A 88 -5.87 9.19 0.39
N GLY A 89 -5.70 8.37 -0.66
CA GLY A 89 -5.74 6.92 -0.57
C GLY A 89 -4.62 6.32 0.29
N CYS A 90 -3.41 6.89 0.26
CA CYS A 90 -2.32 6.47 1.13
C CYS A 90 -2.62 6.82 2.59
N ILE A 91 -3.19 7.99 2.86
CA ILE A 91 -3.58 8.40 4.21
C ILE A 91 -4.64 7.44 4.78
N THR A 92 -5.70 7.15 4.00
CA THR A 92 -6.73 6.20 4.42
C THR A 92 -6.21 4.77 4.53
N PHE A 93 -5.23 4.38 3.70
CA PHE A 93 -4.60 3.06 3.79
C PHE A 93 -3.80 2.92 5.09
N ILE A 94 -2.98 3.91 5.43
CA ILE A 94 -2.23 3.94 6.70
C ILE A 94 -3.19 3.91 7.89
N TYR A 95 -4.28 4.67 7.82
CA TYR A 95 -5.34 4.64 8.84
C TYR A 95 -5.98 3.24 8.96
N ALA A 96 -6.29 2.58 7.85
CA ALA A 96 -6.87 1.24 7.85
C ALA A 96 -5.93 0.20 8.47
N VAL A 97 -4.61 0.32 8.25
CA VAL A 97 -3.60 -0.51 8.93
C VAL A 97 -3.60 -0.22 10.44
N ALA A 98 -3.63 1.04 10.83
CA ALA A 98 -3.59 1.45 12.24
C ALA A 98 -4.83 0.97 13.05
N VAL A 99 -6.01 0.95 12.43
CA VAL A 99 -7.26 0.49 13.07
C VAL A 99 -7.50 -1.01 12.85
N VAL A 100 -6.69 -1.66 12.01
CA VAL A 100 -6.84 -3.08 11.64
C VAL A 100 -8.24 -3.36 11.11
N GLU A 101 -8.71 -2.53 10.15
CA GLU A 101 -10.03 -2.65 9.53
C GLU A 101 -9.93 -3.36 8.16
N PRO A 102 -10.29 -4.66 8.06
CA PRO A 102 -9.99 -5.47 6.88
C PRO A 102 -10.69 -4.99 5.61
N VAL A 103 -11.95 -4.58 5.74
CA VAL A 103 -12.79 -4.13 4.62
C VAL A 103 -12.23 -2.84 4.03
N LEU A 104 -11.81 -1.90 4.87
CA LEU A 104 -11.24 -0.63 4.42
C LEU A 104 -9.85 -0.83 3.81
N LEU A 105 -9.02 -1.66 4.45
CA LEU A 105 -7.66 -1.96 4.00
C LEU A 105 -7.65 -2.53 2.57
N LEU A 106 -8.44 -3.58 2.34
CA LEU A 106 -8.51 -4.25 1.03
C LEU A 106 -9.09 -3.34 -0.04
N GLY A 107 -10.15 -2.59 0.27
CA GLY A 107 -10.73 -1.65 -0.69
C GLY A 107 -9.77 -0.52 -1.07
N GLN A 108 -9.03 0.02 -0.09
CA GLN A 108 -8.09 1.11 -0.33
C GLN A 108 -6.84 0.66 -1.09
N LEU A 109 -6.37 -0.57 -0.83
CA LEU A 109 -5.29 -1.19 -1.61
C LEU A 109 -5.66 -1.29 -3.10
N LEU A 110 -6.85 -1.82 -3.39
CA LEU A 110 -7.35 -1.93 -4.77
C LEU A 110 -7.49 -0.57 -5.45
N ALA A 111 -7.97 0.44 -4.71
CA ALA A 111 -8.11 1.80 -5.22
C ALA A 111 -6.75 2.43 -5.58
N LEU A 112 -5.72 2.24 -4.75
CA LEU A 112 -4.37 2.75 -5.01
C LEU A 112 -3.74 2.16 -6.28
N VAL A 113 -3.94 0.87 -6.53
CA VAL A 113 -3.49 0.21 -7.78
C VAL A 113 -4.12 0.87 -9.00
N MET A 114 -5.44 1.12 -8.95
CA MET A 114 -6.18 1.76 -10.04
C MET A 114 -5.70 3.18 -10.32
N TYR A 115 -5.45 3.98 -9.27
CA TYR A 115 -4.97 5.36 -9.43
C TYR A 115 -3.59 5.39 -10.08
N THR A 116 -2.71 4.50 -9.66
CA THR A 116 -1.34 4.40 -10.17
C THR A 116 -1.34 3.98 -11.65
N ARG A 117 -2.12 2.96 -12.02
CA ARG A 117 -2.23 2.52 -13.42
C ARG A 117 -2.73 3.63 -14.34
N ASN A 118 -3.75 4.38 -13.91
CA ASN A 118 -4.32 5.46 -14.71
C ASN A 118 -3.35 6.64 -14.86
N LEU A 119 -2.51 6.90 -13.87
CA LEU A 119 -1.44 7.88 -13.97
C LEU A 119 -0.37 7.47 -15.01
N VAL A 120 0.01 6.19 -15.04
CA VAL A 120 0.98 5.66 -16.03
C VAL A 120 0.48 5.84 -17.47
N LEU A 121 -0.81 5.60 -17.73
CA LEU A 121 -1.38 5.82 -19.06
C LEU A 121 -1.30 7.29 -19.51
N VAL A 122 -1.61 8.22 -18.61
CA VAL A 122 -1.53 9.66 -18.90
C VAL A 122 -0.10 10.07 -19.26
N PHE A 123 0.90 9.57 -18.56
CA PHE A 123 2.30 9.86 -18.87
C PHE A 123 2.72 9.30 -20.23
N LYS A 124 2.24 8.10 -20.58
CA LYS A 124 2.50 7.51 -21.89
C LYS A 124 1.85 8.32 -23.03
N GLU A 125 0.60 8.76 -22.86
CA GLU A 125 -0.11 9.57 -23.85
C GLU A 125 0.58 10.94 -24.06
N ARG A 126 1.15 11.53 -23.01
CA ARG A 126 1.96 12.77 -23.11
C ARG A 126 3.33 12.56 -23.75
N ALA A 127 3.96 11.40 -23.58
CA ALA A 127 5.24 11.10 -24.20
C ALA A 127 5.11 10.91 -25.73
N GLU A 128 3.96 10.42 -26.21
CA GLU A 128 3.71 10.17 -27.63
C GLU A 128 3.27 11.43 -28.42
N LYS A 129 2.83 12.50 -27.74
CA LYS A 129 2.54 13.80 -28.37
C LYS A 129 3.56 14.86 -27.95
N PRO A 130 4.68 15.02 -28.68
CA PRO A 130 5.55 16.16 -28.46
C PRO A 130 4.76 17.43 -28.77
N ILE A 131 4.89 18.41 -27.90
CA ILE A 131 4.29 19.74 -28.02
C ILE A 131 4.76 20.33 -29.36
N SER A 132 3.86 20.41 -30.34
CA SER A 132 4.07 21.11 -31.61
C SER A 132 3.87 22.61 -31.43
#